data_AF-A0A8C4SHQ2-F1
#
_entry.id   AF-A0A8C4SHQ2-F1
#
_cell.length_a   1.000
_cell.length_b   1.000
_cell.length_c   1.000
_cell.angle_alpha   90.00
_cell.angle_beta   90.00
_cell.angle_gamma   90.00
#
_symmetry.space_group_name_H-M   'P 1'
#
loop_
_entity.id
_entity.type
_entity.pdbx_description
1 polymer ?
#
loop_
_entity_poly.entity_id
_entity_poly.type
_entity_poly.pdbx_seq_one_letter_code
_entity_poly.pdbx_strand_id
1 'polypeptide(L)'
;MRNIFTSLLILAFCTRYCTSVTSPGKVLTCEVPHIKDGRISNPVKEYNVNKTLQYSCNDNLKRSQTDPVCTAEGWKPEPVCNDGRCSLPPKIDNGDIKDRVNSWYNDGAEVTYQCKEDYVMEGDSVVKCSVGDWSKPPQCMKPCLLTVQDKQITLKHKEDLKIQCPDKKRTRLICKNGELLNKCP
;
A
#
# COMPACT_ATOMS: atom_id res chain seq x y z
N MET A 1 28.94 69.80 -16.90
CA MET A 1 29.64 69.41 -18.15
C MET A 1 29.71 67.89 -18.13
N ARG A 2 28.77 67.15 -18.71
CA ARG A 2 28.64 66.73 -20.12
C ARG A 2 29.87 65.95 -20.67
N ASN A 3 29.54 64.79 -21.24
CA ASN A 3 30.28 63.88 -22.14
C ASN A 3 31.01 62.71 -21.44
N ILE A 4 30.64 61.42 -21.54
CA ILE A 4 30.06 60.51 -22.58
C ILE A 4 31.10 59.91 -23.57
N PHE A 5 31.08 58.56 -23.60
CA PHE A 5 31.54 57.53 -24.56
C PHE A 5 33.04 57.24 -24.79
N THR A 6 33.43 56.01 -24.44
CA THR A 6 33.88 54.93 -25.35
C THR A 6 33.94 53.60 -24.55
N SER A 7 32.94 52.72 -24.62
CA SER A 7 32.82 51.58 -25.55
C SER A 7 34.02 50.61 -25.54
N LEU A 8 33.94 49.55 -24.72
CA LEU A 8 34.50 48.24 -25.04
C LEU A 8 33.53 47.14 -24.58
N LEU A 9 32.86 46.54 -25.56
CA LEU A 9 32.08 45.32 -25.46
C LEU A 9 33.00 44.16 -25.07
N ILE A 10 32.95 43.71 -23.83
CA ILE A 10 33.38 42.35 -23.48
C ILE A 10 32.11 41.51 -23.39
N LEU A 11 31.81 40.82 -24.49
CA LEU A 11 30.89 39.69 -24.52
C LEU A 11 31.43 38.64 -23.53
N ALA A 12 30.94 38.65 -22.30
CA ALA A 12 31.13 37.54 -21.39
C ALA A 12 30.31 36.37 -21.96
N PHE A 13 30.98 35.53 -22.75
CA PHE A 13 30.47 34.23 -23.14
C PHE A 13 30.13 33.47 -21.87
N CYS A 14 28.84 33.26 -21.63
CA CYS A 14 28.36 32.27 -20.69
C CYS A 14 28.64 30.89 -21.31
N THR A 15 29.92 30.49 -21.35
CA THR A 15 30.30 29.13 -21.73
C THR A 15 29.77 28.21 -20.64
N ARG A 16 28.65 27.58 -20.97
CA ARG A 16 28.10 26.36 -20.39
C ARG A 16 29.15 25.55 -19.62
N TYR A 17 29.10 25.63 -18.30
CA TYR A 17 29.28 24.44 -17.47
C TYR A 17 28.23 24.51 -16.37
N CYS A 18 26.98 24.20 -16.76
CA CYS A 18 26.07 23.54 -15.82
C CYS A 18 26.67 22.15 -15.59
N THR A 19 27.73 22.04 -14.79
CA THR A 19 28.08 20.75 -14.21
C THR A 19 27.01 20.48 -13.18
N SER A 20 25.93 19.85 -13.61
CA SER A 20 25.12 19.05 -12.70
C SER A 20 26.09 18.10 -12.04
N VAL A 21 26.50 18.41 -10.81
CA VAL A 21 27.12 17.42 -9.94
C VAL A 21 26.02 16.41 -9.71
N THR A 22 25.97 15.40 -10.57
CA THR A 22 25.17 14.21 -10.34
C THR A 22 25.81 13.60 -9.10
N SER A 23 25.23 13.86 -7.92
CA SER A 23 25.48 13.00 -6.77
C SER A 23 25.34 11.58 -7.28
N PRO A 24 26.29 10.67 -7.01
CA PRO A 24 26.06 9.25 -7.25
C PRO A 24 24.68 8.96 -6.69
N GLY A 25 23.77 8.50 -7.54
CA GLY A 25 22.40 8.22 -7.14
C GLY A 25 22.48 7.35 -5.91
N LYS A 26 21.98 7.85 -4.76
CA LYS A 26 21.98 7.09 -3.53
C LYS A 26 21.26 5.79 -3.84
N VAL A 27 22.02 4.70 -3.96
CA VAL A 27 21.45 3.38 -4.19
C VAL A 27 20.60 3.10 -2.96
N LEU A 28 19.31 2.89 -3.16
CA LEU A 28 18.41 2.54 -2.08
C LEU A 28 18.76 1.10 -1.69
N THR A 29 19.45 0.95 -0.57
CA THR A 29 19.81 -0.35 0.02
C THR A 29 19.24 -0.45 1.43
N CYS A 30 19.02 -1.67 1.89
CA CYS A 30 18.66 -1.98 3.26
C CYS A 30 19.89 -2.49 4.02
N GLU A 31 20.07 -2.00 5.23
CA GLU A 31 21.09 -2.50 6.16
C GLU A 31 20.65 -3.85 6.77
N VAL A 32 21.61 -4.56 7.37
CA VAL A 32 21.35 -5.79 8.12
C VAL A 32 20.41 -5.48 9.30
N PRO A 33 19.19 -6.06 9.34
CA PRO A 33 18.26 -5.77 10.43
C PRO A 33 18.67 -6.53 11.69
N HIS A 34 18.39 -5.92 12.84
CA HIS A 34 18.52 -6.59 14.13
C HIS A 34 17.23 -7.39 14.41
N ILE A 35 17.32 -8.72 14.42
CA ILE A 35 16.20 -9.62 14.68
C ILE A 35 16.36 -10.19 16.09
N LYS A 36 15.50 -9.77 17.02
CA LYS A 36 15.52 -10.31 18.38
C LYS A 36 15.19 -11.81 18.35
N ASP A 37 15.99 -12.61 19.05
CA ASP A 37 15.84 -14.07 19.13
C ASP A 37 15.81 -14.77 17.75
N GLY A 38 16.51 -14.17 16.77
CA GLY A 38 16.65 -14.71 15.42
C GLY A 38 18.06 -14.53 14.86
N ARG A 39 18.34 -15.25 13.78
CA ARG A 39 19.62 -15.25 13.09
C ARG A 39 19.41 -15.19 11.57
N ILE A 40 20.17 -14.33 10.91
CA ILE A 40 20.20 -14.24 9.45
C ILE A 40 21.11 -15.35 8.93
N SER A 41 20.64 -16.14 7.96
CA SER A 41 21.37 -17.33 7.49
C SER A 41 22.68 -16.97 6.78
N ASN A 42 22.67 -15.91 5.96
CA ASN A 42 23.82 -15.41 5.21
C ASN A 42 23.80 -13.86 5.18
N PRO A 43 24.30 -13.20 6.24
CA PRO A 43 24.30 -11.74 6.30
C PRO A 43 25.29 -11.16 5.30
N VAL A 44 24.84 -10.17 4.52
CA VAL A 44 25.70 -9.31 3.70
C VAL A 44 25.64 -7.88 4.21
N LYS A 45 26.67 -7.06 3.92
CA LYS A 45 26.78 -5.70 4.45
C LYS A 45 25.56 -4.82 4.12
N GLU A 46 25.06 -4.93 2.89
CA GLU A 46 23.92 -4.17 2.39
C GLU A 46 23.11 -5.00 1.38
N TYR A 47 21.79 -4.81 1.37
CA TYR A 47 20.85 -5.50 0.49
C TYR A 47 20.24 -4.51 -0.51
N ASN A 48 20.30 -4.81 -1.80
CA ASN A 48 19.60 -4.00 -2.81
C ASN A 48 18.07 -4.15 -2.70
N VAL A 49 17.32 -3.15 -3.18
CA VAL A 49 15.85 -3.26 -3.32
C VAL A 49 15.47 -4.55 -4.06
N ASN A 50 14.35 -5.16 -3.65
CA ASN A 50 13.82 -6.45 -4.11
C ASN A 50 14.62 -7.68 -3.67
N LYS A 51 15.63 -7.52 -2.81
CA LYS A 51 16.28 -8.67 -2.16
C LYS A 51 15.44 -9.16 -1.00
N THR A 52 15.28 -10.48 -0.93
CA THR A 52 14.58 -11.17 0.16
C THR A 52 15.56 -11.55 1.26
N LEU A 53 15.18 -11.35 2.52
CA LEU A 53 15.96 -11.76 3.68
C LEU A 53 15.60 -13.17 4.13
N GLN A 54 16.61 -14.02 4.27
CA GLN A 54 16.46 -15.35 4.85
C GLN A 54 16.98 -15.36 6.28
N TYR A 55 16.10 -15.69 7.22
CA TYR A 55 16.40 -15.74 8.65
C TYR A 55 15.69 -16.91 9.31
N SER A 56 16.17 -17.30 10.49
CA SER A 56 15.59 -18.33 11.34
C SER A 56 15.44 -17.81 12.76
N CYS A 57 14.48 -18.35 13.49
CA CYS A 57 14.22 -17.99 14.87
C CYS A 57 14.81 -19.04 15.82
N ASN A 58 15.09 -18.62 17.05
CA ASN A 58 15.45 -19.50 18.15
C ASN A 58 14.28 -20.43 18.52
N ASP A 59 14.57 -21.46 19.32
CA ASP A 59 13.60 -22.50 19.66
C ASP A 59 12.29 -21.94 20.25
N ASN A 60 11.16 -22.53 19.84
CA ASN A 60 9.78 -22.15 20.19
C ASN A 60 9.25 -20.85 19.57
N LEU A 61 10.08 -20.10 18.83
CA LEU A 61 9.64 -18.94 18.05
C LEU A 61 9.48 -19.31 16.58
N LYS A 62 8.60 -18.58 15.90
CA LYS A 62 8.27 -18.74 14.50
C LYS A 62 8.56 -17.44 13.75
N ARG A 63 9.02 -17.59 12.51
CA ARG A 63 9.16 -16.49 11.55
C ARG A 63 7.84 -16.23 10.86
N SER A 64 7.63 -14.99 10.42
CA SER A 64 6.52 -14.62 9.52
C SER A 64 6.43 -15.55 8.32
N GLN A 65 5.21 -15.76 7.81
CA GLN A 65 4.98 -16.55 6.60
C GLN A 65 5.51 -15.86 5.35
N THR A 66 5.51 -14.52 5.38
CA THR A 66 6.02 -13.71 4.28
C THR A 66 7.46 -13.32 4.57
N ASP A 67 8.36 -13.64 3.64
CA ASP A 67 9.75 -13.26 3.77
C ASP A 67 9.91 -11.74 3.60
N PRO A 68 10.70 -11.07 4.45
CA PRO A 68 11.01 -9.65 4.32
C PRO A 68 11.68 -9.34 2.99
N VAL A 69 11.19 -8.33 2.29
CA VAL A 69 11.79 -7.80 1.07
C VAL A 69 12.34 -6.41 1.34
N CYS A 70 13.55 -6.15 0.85
CA CYS A 70 14.13 -4.82 0.90
C CYS A 70 13.37 -3.89 -0.05
N THR A 71 12.77 -2.84 0.48
CA THR A 71 12.07 -1.79 -0.28
C THR A 71 12.82 -0.46 -0.18
N ALA A 72 12.37 0.55 -0.91
CA ALA A 72 12.88 1.93 -0.77
C ALA A 72 12.70 2.50 0.65
N GLU A 73 11.77 1.95 1.44
CA GLU A 73 11.46 2.36 2.83
C GLU A 73 12.10 1.44 3.88
N GLY A 74 12.89 0.45 3.46
CA GLY A 74 13.46 -0.58 4.33
C GLY A 74 12.78 -1.95 4.17
N TRP A 75 12.96 -2.83 5.16
CA TRP A 75 12.43 -4.20 5.14
C TRP A 75 10.91 -4.24 5.32
N LYS A 76 10.21 -4.90 4.39
CA LYS A 76 8.75 -5.10 4.45
C LYS A 76 8.37 -6.55 4.10
N PRO A 77 7.60 -7.27 4.94
CA PRO A 77 7.32 -6.92 6.34
C PRO A 77 8.61 -6.85 7.18
N GLU A 78 8.52 -6.29 8.37
CA GLU A 78 9.66 -6.25 9.29
C GLU A 78 10.02 -7.67 9.76
N PRO A 79 11.30 -8.09 9.71
CA PRO A 79 11.71 -9.42 10.18
C PRO A 79 11.54 -9.53 11.70
N VAL A 80 10.64 -10.40 12.13
CA VAL A 80 10.36 -10.64 13.55
C VAL A 80 10.26 -12.12 13.87
N CYS A 81 10.73 -12.48 15.06
CA CYS A 81 10.50 -13.79 15.66
C CYS A 81 9.44 -13.63 16.75
N ASN A 82 8.33 -14.35 16.61
CA ASN A 82 7.20 -14.30 17.54
C ASN A 82 6.81 -15.72 17.97
N ASP A 83 6.00 -15.85 19.02
CA ASP A 83 5.52 -17.15 19.52
C ASP A 83 4.31 -17.70 18.74
N GLY A 84 4.04 -17.14 17.55
CA GLY A 84 2.90 -17.46 16.69
C GLY A 84 1.63 -16.68 17.04
N ARG A 85 1.59 -15.92 18.15
CA ARG A 85 0.43 -15.09 18.49
C ARG A 85 0.44 -13.80 17.69
N CYS A 86 -0.72 -13.43 17.18
CA CYS A 86 -0.89 -12.14 16.53
C CYS A 86 -1.17 -11.06 17.57
N SER A 87 -0.66 -9.86 17.30
CA SER A 87 -1.03 -8.64 18.02
C SER A 87 -2.45 -8.20 17.66
N LEU A 88 -2.81 -6.97 18.02
CA LEU A 88 -4.03 -6.31 17.57
C LEU A 88 -4.21 -6.46 16.03
N PRO A 89 -5.42 -6.81 15.56
CA PRO A 89 -5.70 -6.86 14.13
C PRO A 89 -5.54 -5.49 13.46
N PRO A 90 -5.23 -5.44 12.15
CA PRO A 90 -5.04 -4.18 11.43
C PRO A 90 -6.29 -3.30 11.47
N LYS A 91 -6.13 -1.99 11.61
CA LYS A 91 -7.27 -1.07 11.45
C LYS A 91 -7.56 -0.88 9.96
N ILE A 92 -8.84 -0.73 9.62
CA ILE A 92 -9.29 -0.42 8.26
C ILE A 92 -10.02 0.92 8.25
N ASP A 93 -9.91 1.64 7.14
CA ASP A 93 -10.68 2.88 6.96
C ASP A 93 -12.17 2.54 6.80
N ASN A 94 -13.04 3.35 7.41
CA ASN A 94 -14.50 3.22 7.30
C ASN A 94 -15.06 1.85 7.68
N GLY A 95 -14.36 1.12 8.54
CA GLY A 95 -14.83 -0.12 9.14
C GLY A 95 -14.21 -0.34 10.52
N ASP A 96 -14.65 -1.39 11.19
CA ASP A 96 -14.14 -1.82 12.50
C ASP A 96 -14.33 -3.34 12.67
N ILE A 97 -13.78 -3.90 13.74
CA ILE A 97 -13.99 -5.29 14.14
C ILE A 97 -15.34 -5.39 14.86
N LYS A 98 -16.15 -6.40 14.52
CA LYS A 98 -17.50 -6.59 15.07
C LYS A 98 -17.48 -6.94 16.56
N ASP A 99 -16.52 -7.76 16.96
CA ASP A 99 -16.39 -8.30 18.31
C ASP A 99 -15.37 -7.50 19.14
N ARG A 100 -15.29 -7.82 20.44
CA ARG A 100 -14.31 -7.17 21.32
C ARG A 100 -12.88 -7.48 20.87
N VAL A 101 -12.06 -6.45 20.82
CA VAL A 101 -10.65 -6.56 20.48
C VAL A 101 -9.85 -6.97 21.71
N ASN A 102 -9.11 -8.07 21.60
CA ASN A 102 -8.18 -8.52 22.62
C ASN A 102 -6.79 -7.95 22.36
N SER A 103 -5.94 -7.90 23.40
CA SER A 103 -4.55 -7.46 23.26
C SER A 103 -3.67 -8.39 22.40
N TRP A 104 -4.08 -9.66 22.26
CA TRP A 104 -3.37 -10.68 21.49
C TRP A 104 -4.32 -11.82 21.09
N TYR A 105 -3.94 -12.59 20.06
CA TYR A 105 -4.71 -13.68 19.48
C TYR A 105 -3.84 -14.90 19.21
N ASN A 106 -4.34 -16.11 19.49
CA ASN A 106 -3.63 -17.35 19.20
C ASN A 106 -3.54 -17.61 17.68
N ASP A 107 -2.55 -18.39 17.28
CA ASP A 107 -2.44 -18.93 15.92
C ASP A 107 -3.75 -19.65 15.54
N GLY A 108 -4.30 -19.32 14.37
CA GLY A 108 -5.58 -19.84 13.90
C GLY A 108 -6.82 -19.09 14.39
N ALA A 109 -6.69 -18.09 15.27
CA ALA A 109 -7.81 -17.24 15.68
C ALA A 109 -8.36 -16.41 14.51
N GLU A 110 -9.65 -16.11 14.54
CA GLU A 110 -10.35 -15.37 13.49
C GLU A 110 -11.07 -14.17 14.08
N VAL A 111 -11.03 -13.04 13.37
CA VAL A 111 -11.77 -11.82 13.69
C VAL A 111 -12.63 -11.43 12.50
N THR A 112 -13.84 -10.94 12.77
CA THR A 112 -14.77 -10.51 11.72
C THR A 112 -14.83 -8.99 11.69
N TYR A 113 -14.56 -8.41 10.53
CA TYR A 113 -14.71 -6.98 10.27
C TYR A 113 -16.13 -6.64 9.82
N GLN A 114 -16.49 -5.37 9.97
CA GLN A 114 -17.72 -4.76 9.49
C GLN A 114 -17.43 -3.35 9.00
N CYS A 115 -18.03 -2.96 7.87
CA CYS A 115 -17.97 -1.58 7.40
C CYS A 115 -18.97 -0.69 8.16
N LYS A 116 -18.63 0.59 8.29
CA LYS A 116 -19.54 1.62 8.80
C LYS A 116 -20.77 1.72 7.89
N GLU A 117 -21.81 2.37 8.41
CA GLU A 117 -23.02 2.68 7.64
C GLU A 117 -22.64 3.39 6.32
N ASP A 118 -23.37 3.03 5.25
CA ASP A 118 -23.14 3.50 3.88
C ASP A 118 -21.82 3.09 3.22
N TYR A 119 -21.04 2.16 3.79
CA TYR A 119 -19.87 1.57 3.13
C TYR A 119 -20.08 0.10 2.78
N VAL A 120 -19.49 -0.33 1.67
CA VAL A 120 -19.58 -1.71 1.16
C VAL A 120 -18.23 -2.40 1.33
N MET A 121 -18.27 -3.62 1.85
CA MET A 121 -17.07 -4.43 2.06
C MET A 121 -16.57 -5.04 0.75
N GLU A 122 -15.26 -4.93 0.53
CA GLU A 122 -14.52 -5.60 -0.53
C GLU A 122 -13.46 -6.52 0.06
N GLY A 123 -13.51 -7.81 -0.29
CA GLY A 123 -12.64 -8.85 0.26
C GLY A 123 -13.31 -9.70 1.34
N ASP A 124 -12.52 -10.55 1.99
CA ASP A 124 -13.01 -11.45 3.05
C ASP A 124 -13.26 -10.69 4.35
N SER A 125 -14.48 -10.83 4.90
CA SER A 125 -14.84 -10.21 6.18
C SER A 125 -14.11 -10.81 7.37
N VAL A 126 -13.66 -12.07 7.24
CA VAL A 126 -12.98 -12.83 8.28
C VAL A 126 -11.49 -12.78 8.03
N VAL A 127 -10.75 -12.29 9.02
CA VAL A 127 -9.29 -12.19 8.99
C VAL A 127 -8.73 -13.17 10.00
N LYS A 128 -7.77 -13.98 9.55
CA LYS A 128 -7.19 -15.07 10.33
C LYS A 128 -5.78 -14.75 10.78
N CYS A 129 -5.50 -15.02 12.05
CA CYS A 129 -4.16 -15.01 12.59
C CYS A 129 -3.44 -16.27 12.14
N SER A 130 -2.26 -16.11 11.55
CA SER A 130 -1.42 -17.24 11.16
C SER A 130 0.05 -16.91 11.39
N VAL A 131 0.66 -17.60 12.36
CA VAL A 131 2.09 -17.46 12.68
C VAL A 131 2.49 -16.00 12.99
N GLY A 132 1.67 -15.31 13.77
CA GLY A 132 1.88 -13.92 14.16
C GLY A 132 1.50 -12.87 13.12
N ASP A 133 1.13 -13.28 11.90
CA ASP A 133 0.64 -12.40 10.84
C ASP A 133 -0.87 -12.52 10.68
N TRP A 134 -1.54 -11.38 10.50
CA TRP A 134 -2.94 -11.38 10.08
C TRP A 134 -3.04 -11.54 8.55
N SER A 135 -4.04 -12.30 8.09
CA SER A 135 -4.39 -12.32 6.67
C SER A 135 -4.79 -10.93 6.18
N LYS A 136 -4.87 -10.75 4.86
CA LYS A 136 -5.23 -9.45 4.27
C LYS A 136 -6.61 -9.00 4.78
N PRO A 137 -6.74 -7.83 5.41
CA PRO A 137 -8.04 -7.31 5.85
C PRO A 137 -8.88 -6.81 4.68
N PRO A 138 -10.22 -6.74 4.83
CA PRO A 138 -11.10 -6.19 3.81
C PRO A 138 -10.93 -4.66 3.67
N GLN A 139 -11.46 -4.11 2.58
CA GLN A 139 -11.55 -2.67 2.37
C GLN A 139 -13.02 -2.23 2.43
N CYS A 140 -13.29 -1.09 3.05
CA CYS A 140 -14.62 -0.50 3.07
C CYS A 140 -14.70 0.64 2.06
N MET A 141 -15.43 0.40 0.98
CA MET A 141 -15.54 1.28 -0.18
C MET A 141 -16.84 2.07 -0.10
N LYS A 142 -16.77 3.38 -0.37
CA LYS A 142 -17.98 4.18 -0.48
C LYS A 142 -18.70 3.79 -1.78
N PRO A 143 -19.95 3.31 -1.73
CA PRO A 143 -20.68 2.90 -2.91
C PRO A 143 -20.98 4.11 -3.80
N CYS A 144 -20.97 3.89 -5.11
CA CYS A 144 -21.47 4.87 -6.07
C CYS A 144 -23.01 4.87 -6.01
N LEU A 145 -23.60 5.97 -5.56
CA LEU A 145 -25.04 6.15 -5.63
C LEU A 145 -25.48 6.42 -7.07
N LEU A 146 -26.34 5.55 -7.59
CA LEU A 146 -27.02 5.72 -8.88
C LEU A 146 -28.39 6.33 -8.62
N THR A 147 -28.62 7.55 -9.09
CA THR A 147 -29.98 8.13 -9.10
C THR A 147 -30.55 8.01 -10.50
N VAL A 148 -31.75 7.40 -10.60
CA VAL A 148 -32.52 7.35 -11.85
C VAL A 148 -33.58 8.45 -11.80
N GLN A 149 -33.49 9.41 -12.71
CA GLN A 149 -34.49 10.47 -12.91
C GLN A 149 -34.82 10.52 -14.39
N ASP A 150 -36.11 10.49 -14.76
CA ASP A 150 -36.57 10.62 -16.16
C ASP A 150 -35.85 9.72 -17.18
N LYS A 151 -35.59 8.46 -16.80
CA LYS A 151 -34.84 7.45 -17.60
C LYS A 151 -33.36 7.79 -17.84
N GLN A 152 -32.80 8.76 -17.13
CA GLN A 152 -31.38 9.11 -17.11
C GLN A 152 -30.73 8.64 -15.80
N ILE A 153 -29.52 8.09 -15.91
CA ILE A 153 -28.70 7.67 -14.75
C ILE A 153 -27.69 8.77 -14.46
N THR A 154 -27.70 9.33 -13.26
CA THR A 154 -26.69 10.30 -12.80
C THR A 154 -25.81 9.68 -11.72
N LEU A 155 -24.50 9.86 -11.87
CA LEU A 155 -23.48 9.37 -10.94
C LEU A 155 -23.05 10.50 -10.02
N LYS A 156 -23.46 10.46 -8.74
CA LYS A 156 -23.09 11.48 -7.76
C LYS A 156 -21.80 11.13 -7.01
N HIS A 157 -20.76 10.73 -7.75
CA HIS A 157 -19.35 10.70 -7.33
C HIS A 157 -18.50 10.23 -8.53
N LYS A 158 -17.71 11.11 -9.17
CA LYS A 158 -16.71 10.68 -10.16
C LYS A 158 -15.59 11.70 -10.26
N GLU A 159 -14.42 11.32 -9.76
CA GLU A 159 -13.18 11.38 -10.55
C GLU A 159 -12.62 9.94 -10.48
N ASP A 160 -12.52 9.29 -11.65
CA ASP A 160 -12.05 7.90 -11.88
C ASP A 160 -12.93 6.74 -11.43
N LEU A 161 -13.97 6.48 -12.22
CA LEU A 161 -14.88 5.36 -12.02
C LEU A 161 -14.23 3.98 -12.27
N LYS A 162 -13.96 3.23 -11.20
CA LYS A 162 -13.66 1.77 -11.24
C LYS A 162 -14.90 0.98 -10.78
N ILE A 163 -15.34 0.01 -11.59
CA ILE A 163 -16.53 -0.82 -11.34
C ILE A 163 -16.06 -2.22 -10.94
N GLN A 164 -16.45 -2.72 -9.77
CA GLN A 164 -16.14 -4.08 -9.31
C GLN A 164 -17.42 -4.78 -8.85
N CYS A 165 -17.61 -6.03 -9.32
CA CYS A 165 -18.91 -6.70 -9.36
C CYS A 165 -18.83 -7.98 -8.51
N PRO A 166 -19.43 -8.01 -7.31
CA PRO A 166 -19.24 -9.10 -6.34
C PRO A 166 -19.93 -10.42 -6.74
N ASP A 167 -21.04 -10.33 -7.47
CA ASP A 167 -21.84 -11.50 -7.83
C ASP A 167 -21.54 -11.95 -9.25
N LYS A 168 -21.22 -13.25 -9.45
CA LYS A 168 -21.06 -13.90 -10.76
C LYS A 168 -22.35 -13.95 -11.60
N LYS A 169 -23.34 -13.08 -11.34
CA LYS A 169 -24.42 -12.81 -12.28
C LYS A 169 -23.83 -11.98 -13.42
N ARG A 170 -24.24 -12.24 -14.66
CA ARG A 170 -23.91 -11.37 -15.81
C ARG A 170 -25.05 -10.36 -15.97
N THR A 171 -24.76 -9.06 -15.98
CA THR A 171 -25.67 -8.01 -16.46
C THR A 171 -24.96 -7.19 -17.51
N ARG A 172 -25.71 -6.89 -18.56
CA ARG A 172 -25.23 -6.29 -19.80
C ARG A 172 -25.21 -4.78 -19.67
N LEU A 173 -24.03 -4.14 -19.76
CA LEU A 173 -23.96 -2.68 -19.77
C LEU A 173 -24.40 -2.00 -21.08
N ILE A 174 -25.17 -0.92 -21.10
CA ILE A 174 -25.68 -0.27 -22.35
C ILE A 174 -25.33 1.24 -22.33
N CYS A 175 -25.17 1.90 -23.48
CA CYS A 175 -24.95 3.36 -23.61
C CYS A 175 -25.67 3.90 -24.86
N LYS A 176 -26.18 5.15 -24.83
CA LYS A 176 -26.58 5.86 -26.06
C LYS A 176 -26.57 7.39 -25.86
N ASN A 177 -25.97 8.12 -26.80
CA ASN A 177 -25.78 9.58 -26.78
C ASN A 177 -25.04 10.16 -25.56
N GLY A 178 -24.22 9.34 -24.88
CA GLY A 178 -23.08 9.87 -24.13
C GLY A 178 -23.00 9.68 -22.61
N GLU A 179 -23.58 8.65 -21.96
CA GLU A 179 -22.90 7.86 -20.89
C GLU A 179 -23.80 6.84 -20.13
N LEU A 180 -23.15 5.94 -19.40
CA LEU A 180 -23.54 4.60 -18.91
C LEU A 180 -25.01 4.34 -18.53
N LEU A 181 -25.69 3.48 -19.30
CA LEU A 181 -27.04 2.94 -19.05
C LEU A 181 -27.06 1.75 -18.06
N ASN A 182 -25.98 1.56 -17.27
CA ASN A 182 -25.88 0.69 -16.07
C ASN A 182 -24.43 0.42 -15.60
N LYS A 183 -24.29 0.05 -14.31
CA LYS A 183 -23.07 -0.49 -13.68
C LYS A 183 -23.38 -1.82 -12.99
N CYS A 184 -22.78 -2.88 -13.53
CA CYS A 184 -22.87 -4.30 -13.18
C CYS A 184 -24.27 -4.86 -12.81
N PRO A 185 -24.45 -6.18 -12.71
CA PRO A 185 -25.68 -6.73 -12.13
C PRO A 185 -25.82 -6.34 -10.67
#